data_AF-M6E9S4-F1
#
_entry.id   AF-M6E9S4-F1
#
_cell.length_a   1.000
_cell.length_b   1.000
_cell.length_c   1.000
_cell.angle_alpha   90.00
_cell.angle_beta   90.00
_cell.angle_gamma   90.00
#
_symmetry.space_group_name_H-M   'P 1'
#
loop_
_entity.id
_entity.type
_entity.pdbx_description
1 polymer ?
#
loop_
_entity_poly.entity_id
_entity_poly.type
_entity_poly.pdbx_seq_one_letter_code
_entity_poly.pdbx_strand_id
1 'polypeptide(L)'
;MTPKKEELKLRKIARVKSDFPSYAREIGYDVDTGEGGAVVTAAGAKPKDIPFVNESVDRVIQPAVDFTTAISYTDDEMEAAMAKRALGKGPAYPLDQRRVEKARRYISEKEDYTGFNGNRALKVPGMITSAGYNVEGPNFATLTNATAMLNELHRGKAIIEKDDIFKARTLLLTPEDRARLLKPLNDYNSITLFEWFKANGLYFDNILSSTALRKENNVLNRDLFLVLDSDPEVIELAVLKDITLGKPVTDYTGVTKMMVTERFGGSIVYYPEGIYVGMQEVVAPELRMAGLGNALRKVMVPGVDLTETKAESKPAKSKSTSQAKGEPALSENSLSVPSQNVTESETAKREETSKEKSKSTSSKNNVADASQSGTDAQ
;
A
#
# COMPACT_ATOMS: atom_id res chain seq x y z
N MET A 1 10.86 -16.03 19.75
CA MET A 1 11.19 -17.18 18.87
C MET A 1 11.66 -16.58 17.56
N THR A 2 12.81 -16.97 17.00
CA THR A 2 13.31 -16.29 15.79
C THR A 2 12.40 -16.54 14.58
N PRO A 3 11.91 -15.50 13.88
CA PRO A 3 11.16 -15.66 12.65
C PRO A 3 12.06 -16.14 11.50
N LYS A 4 11.49 -16.84 10.51
CA LYS A 4 12.26 -17.19 9.31
C LYS A 4 12.45 -15.95 8.47
N LYS A 5 13.68 -15.72 8.02
CA LYS A 5 14.04 -14.55 7.18
C LYS A 5 13.21 -14.45 5.89
N GLU A 6 12.56 -15.52 5.43
CA GLU A 6 11.71 -15.51 4.23
C GLU A 6 10.28 -15.02 4.47
N GLU A 7 9.79 -15.11 5.71
CA GLU A 7 8.41 -14.75 6.10
C GLU A 7 8.24 -13.24 6.34
N LEU A 8 9.31 -12.56 6.77
CA LEU A 8 9.35 -11.11 6.97
C LEU A 8 10.04 -10.44 5.79
N LYS A 9 9.28 -9.65 5.00
CA LYS A 9 9.83 -8.89 3.87
C LYS A 9 10.04 -7.45 4.25
N LEU A 10 9.10 -6.86 5.00
CA LEU A 10 9.18 -5.49 5.49
C LEU A 10 10.50 -5.23 6.25
N ARG A 11 10.85 -6.09 7.21
CA ARG A 11 12.11 -6.02 8.00
C ARG A 11 13.41 -6.33 7.22
N LYS A 12 13.36 -6.40 5.88
CA LYS A 12 14.54 -6.40 4.98
C LYS A 12 14.69 -5.10 4.19
N ILE A 13 13.63 -4.30 4.13
CA ILE A 13 13.54 -3.09 3.32
C ILE A 13 13.90 -1.87 4.18
N ALA A 14 13.33 -1.81 5.38
CA ALA A 14 13.55 -0.74 6.34
C ALA A 14 14.06 -1.30 7.68
N ARG A 15 14.83 -0.48 8.40
CA ARG A 15 15.41 -0.84 9.71
C ARG A 15 14.32 -0.91 10.78
N VAL A 16 14.45 -1.85 11.72
CA VAL A 16 13.56 -1.90 12.90
C VAL A 16 14.06 -0.93 13.96
N LYS A 17 13.20 0.01 14.37
CA LYS A 17 13.41 0.88 15.53
C LYS A 17 12.83 0.19 16.77
N SER A 18 13.72 -0.27 17.66
CA SER A 18 13.37 -1.02 18.88
C SER A 18 13.25 -0.15 20.13
N ASP A 19 13.43 1.16 20.00
CA ASP A 19 13.59 2.08 21.14
C ASP A 19 12.24 2.46 21.79
N PHE A 20 11.13 2.15 21.11
CA PHE A 20 9.78 2.35 21.65
C PHE A 20 9.46 1.30 22.73
N PRO A 21 9.02 1.70 23.94
CA PRO A 21 8.71 0.74 24.99
C PRO A 21 7.48 -0.11 24.64
N SER A 22 7.55 -1.41 24.93
CA SER A 22 6.54 -2.40 24.55
C SER A 22 5.12 -2.16 25.08
N TYR A 23 4.98 -1.31 26.10
CA TYR A 23 3.70 -0.88 26.68
C TYR A 23 3.12 0.39 26.06
N ALA A 24 3.85 1.09 25.19
CA ALA A 24 3.31 2.25 24.47
C ALA A 24 2.09 1.86 23.62
N ARG A 25 1.17 2.82 23.49
CA ARG A 25 -0.10 2.70 22.74
C ARG A 25 -0.12 3.55 21.49
N GLU A 26 0.75 4.55 21.42
CA GLU A 26 0.93 5.50 20.34
C GLU A 26 2.43 5.74 20.19
N ILE A 27 2.86 6.01 18.97
CA ILE A 27 4.19 6.51 18.66
C ILE A 27 4.04 7.86 17.96
N GLY A 28 4.94 8.80 18.29
CA GLY A 28 5.07 10.06 17.59
C GLY A 28 6.41 10.09 16.86
N TYR A 29 6.41 10.61 15.65
CA TYR A 29 7.60 11.00 14.92
C TYR A 29 7.33 12.27 14.14
N ASP A 30 8.41 12.90 13.72
CA ASP A 30 8.40 14.22 13.13
C ASP A 30 8.78 14.04 11.65
N VAL A 31 7.90 14.44 10.71
CA VAL A 31 8.10 14.35 9.25
C VAL A 31 8.67 15.67 8.78
N ASP A 32 9.79 15.63 8.06
CA ASP A 32 10.47 16.84 7.60
C ASP A 32 10.20 17.08 6.10
N THR A 33 9.74 18.29 5.79
CA THR A 33 9.54 18.83 4.45
C THR A 33 10.29 20.16 4.27
N GLY A 34 11.39 20.35 5.01
CA GLY A 34 12.12 21.61 5.13
C GLY A 34 12.74 22.08 3.82
N GLU A 35 12.43 23.33 3.44
CA GLU A 35 13.12 24.04 2.37
C GLU A 35 14.24 24.90 2.95
N GLY A 36 15.44 24.78 2.37
CA GLY A 36 16.63 25.49 2.81
C GLY A 36 17.61 25.77 1.69
N GLY A 37 18.48 26.77 1.88
CA GLY A 37 19.52 27.12 0.92
C GLY A 37 20.73 27.73 1.61
N ALA A 38 21.87 27.74 0.92
CA ALA A 38 23.10 28.35 1.38
C ALA A 38 23.68 29.26 0.29
N VAL A 39 24.00 30.51 0.65
CA VAL A 39 24.66 31.45 -0.27
C VAL A 39 26.17 31.40 -0.04
N VAL A 40 26.90 30.94 -1.06
CA VAL A 40 28.36 31.00 -1.08
C VAL A 40 28.78 32.47 -1.21
N THR A 41 29.62 32.94 -0.29
CA THR A 41 30.23 34.28 -0.34
C THR A 41 31.73 34.22 -0.12
N ALA A 42 32.45 35.22 -0.64
CA ALA A 42 33.88 35.36 -0.38
C ALA A 42 34.13 35.61 1.12
N ALA A 43 35.20 35.03 1.66
CA ALA A 43 35.51 35.11 3.09
C ALA A 43 35.58 36.56 3.59
N GLY A 44 34.78 36.90 4.59
CA GLY A 44 34.67 38.26 5.16
C GLY A 44 33.59 39.16 4.53
N ALA A 45 32.98 38.76 3.41
CA ALA A 45 31.80 39.45 2.90
C ALA A 45 30.59 39.25 3.85
N LYS A 46 29.75 40.29 3.97
CA LYS A 46 28.46 40.20 4.67
C LYS A 46 27.34 40.23 3.62
N PRO A 47 26.84 39.07 3.15
CA PRO A 47 25.66 39.04 2.29
C PRO A 47 24.49 39.74 2.98
N LYS A 48 23.76 40.55 2.20
CA LYS A 48 22.59 41.30 2.68
C LYS A 48 21.40 40.37 2.93
N ASP A 49 21.21 39.43 2.01
CA ASP A 49 20.07 38.52 1.96
C ASP A 49 20.60 37.10 2.11
N ILE A 50 20.62 36.60 3.36
CA ILE A 50 20.98 35.22 3.69
C ILE A 50 19.67 34.40 3.73
N PRO A 51 19.52 33.32 2.92
CA PRO A 51 18.39 32.42 3.07
C PRO A 51 18.48 31.74 4.43
N PHE A 52 17.38 31.77 5.18
CA PHE A 52 17.23 30.97 6.39
C PHE A 52 16.85 29.54 5.99
N VAL A 53 17.54 28.55 6.55
CA VAL A 53 17.08 27.16 6.54
C VAL A 53 15.96 27.09 7.58
N ASN A 54 14.74 26.76 7.16
CA ASN A 54 13.60 26.61 8.05
C ASN A 54 13.17 25.14 8.07
N GLU A 55 13.17 24.52 9.25
CA GLU A 55 12.53 23.22 9.46
C GLU A 55 11.02 23.34 9.21
N SER A 56 10.48 22.54 8.29
CA SER A 56 9.03 22.39 8.08
C SER A 56 8.63 21.01 8.56
N VAL A 57 8.35 20.93 9.86
CA VAL A 57 8.21 19.65 10.57
C VAL A 57 6.76 19.37 10.96
N ASP A 58 6.16 18.39 10.30
CA ASP A 58 4.81 17.90 10.59
C ASP A 58 4.88 16.69 11.54
N ARG A 59 4.40 16.87 12.77
CA ARG A 59 4.43 15.80 13.80
C ARG A 59 3.28 14.80 13.60
N VAL A 60 3.62 13.61 13.12
CA VAL A 60 2.70 12.49 12.96
C VAL A 60 2.61 11.68 14.26
N ILE A 61 1.40 11.39 14.71
CA ILE A 61 1.12 10.49 15.83
C ILE A 61 0.22 9.35 15.33
N GLN A 62 0.67 8.11 15.51
CA GLN A 62 -0.08 6.91 15.10
C GLN A 62 -0.17 5.88 16.24
N PRO A 63 -1.31 5.18 16.37
CA PRO A 63 -1.48 4.18 17.42
C PRO A 63 -0.73 2.89 17.08
N ALA A 64 -0.24 2.21 18.11
CA ALA A 64 0.32 0.88 17.99
C ALA A 64 -0.80 -0.18 17.95
N VAL A 65 -0.64 -1.18 17.08
CA VAL A 65 -1.61 -2.25 16.83
C VAL A 65 -1.09 -3.60 17.31
N ASP A 66 -1.94 -4.34 18.01
CA ASP A 66 -1.64 -5.68 18.51
C ASP A 66 -2.09 -6.74 17.49
N PHE A 67 -1.14 -7.43 16.85
CA PHE A 67 -1.43 -8.63 16.08
C PHE A 67 -1.51 -9.82 17.03
N THR A 68 -2.71 -10.39 17.17
CA THR A 68 -2.98 -11.55 18.02
C THR A 68 -3.52 -12.72 17.20
N THR A 69 -2.97 -13.90 17.45
CA THR A 69 -3.56 -15.18 17.00
C THR A 69 -3.44 -16.21 18.13
N ALA A 70 -4.08 -17.36 17.99
CA ALA A 70 -4.04 -18.42 18.99
C ALA A 70 -3.80 -19.79 18.36
N ILE A 71 -3.08 -20.64 19.09
CA ILE A 71 -2.89 -22.06 18.79
C ILE A 71 -3.55 -22.87 19.90
N SER A 72 -4.31 -23.88 19.51
CA SER A 72 -4.95 -24.83 20.42
C SER A 72 -4.49 -26.26 20.12
N TYR A 73 -4.61 -27.12 21.13
CA TYR A 73 -4.38 -28.56 21.07
C TYR A 73 -5.39 -29.23 22.00
N THR A 74 -5.90 -30.40 21.64
CA THR A 74 -6.54 -31.30 22.61
C THR A 74 -5.49 -32.25 23.19
N ASP A 75 -5.77 -32.77 24.38
CA ASP A 75 -4.88 -33.77 24.99
C ASP A 75 -4.82 -35.06 24.13
N ASP A 76 -5.94 -35.50 23.53
CA ASP A 76 -5.99 -36.59 22.53
C ASP A 76 -5.01 -36.38 21.35
N GLU A 77 -4.93 -35.16 20.81
CA GLU A 77 -4.02 -34.85 19.70
C GLU A 77 -2.55 -34.93 20.13
N MET A 78 -2.27 -34.52 21.37
CA MET A 78 -0.93 -34.56 21.96
C MET A 78 -0.52 -35.99 22.30
N GLU A 79 -1.39 -36.79 22.91
CA GLU A 79 -1.15 -38.22 23.15
C GLU A 79 -0.99 -38.98 21.84
N ALA A 80 -1.85 -38.76 20.84
CA ALA A 80 -1.70 -39.37 19.51
C ALA A 80 -0.39 -38.98 18.82
N ALA A 81 0.11 -37.75 19.04
CA ALA A 81 1.42 -37.31 18.53
C ALA A 81 2.59 -37.94 19.32
N MET A 82 2.47 -38.13 20.64
CA MET A 82 3.47 -38.83 21.46
C MET A 82 3.51 -40.33 21.15
N ALA A 83 2.36 -40.99 21.05
CA ALA A 83 2.24 -42.41 20.67
C ALA A 83 2.85 -42.68 19.29
N LYS A 84 2.62 -41.79 18.30
CA LYS A 84 3.25 -41.91 16.98
C LYS A 84 4.79 -41.79 17.02
N ARG A 85 5.34 -40.98 17.94
CA ARG A 85 6.80 -40.92 18.20
C ARG A 85 7.30 -42.22 18.85
N ALA A 86 6.66 -42.65 19.94
CA ALA A 86 7.09 -43.81 20.72
C ALA A 86 6.98 -45.14 19.96
N LEU A 87 5.96 -45.30 19.11
CA LEU A 87 5.71 -46.52 18.35
C LEU A 87 6.52 -46.60 17.03
N GLY A 88 7.33 -45.59 16.69
CA GLY A 88 8.20 -45.60 15.50
C GLY A 88 7.49 -45.69 14.15
N LYS A 89 6.17 -45.43 14.09
CA LYS A 89 5.32 -45.64 12.89
C LYS A 89 5.46 -44.51 11.85
N GLY A 90 6.69 -44.25 11.42
CA GLY A 90 7.05 -43.24 10.41
C GLY A 90 7.37 -41.85 10.98
N PRO A 91 7.58 -40.84 10.11
CA PRO A 91 7.98 -39.50 10.53
C PRO A 91 6.92 -38.82 11.40
N ALA A 92 7.24 -38.60 12.68
CA ALA A 92 6.32 -37.98 13.62
C ALA A 92 6.11 -36.49 13.30
N TYR A 93 4.94 -36.15 12.77
CA TYR A 93 4.53 -34.77 12.51
C TYR A 93 4.55 -33.94 13.81
N PRO A 94 5.42 -32.91 13.93
CA PRO A 94 5.59 -32.18 15.20
C PRO A 94 4.49 -31.13 15.33
N LEU A 95 3.31 -31.56 15.78
CA LEU A 95 2.07 -30.78 15.80
C LEU A 95 2.25 -29.38 16.41
N ASP A 96 2.90 -29.31 17.58
CA ASP A 96 3.18 -28.05 18.28
C ASP A 96 4.03 -27.08 17.45
N GLN A 97 5.24 -27.48 17.07
CA GLN A 97 6.12 -26.69 16.21
C GLN A 97 5.41 -26.25 14.92
N ARG A 98 4.59 -27.10 14.30
CA ARG A 98 3.85 -26.77 13.07
C ARG A 98 2.69 -25.79 13.29
N ARG A 99 1.98 -25.84 14.42
CA ARG A 99 0.95 -24.84 14.76
C ARG A 99 1.61 -23.50 15.13
N VAL A 100 2.70 -23.51 15.90
CA VAL A 100 3.54 -22.33 16.19
C VAL A 100 4.08 -21.69 14.90
N GLU A 101 4.66 -22.46 13.97
CA GLU A 101 5.16 -21.95 12.68
C GLU A 101 4.05 -21.26 11.87
N LYS A 102 2.85 -21.86 11.79
CA LYS A 102 1.70 -21.27 11.10
C LYS A 102 1.23 -19.98 11.77
N ALA A 103 1.09 -19.98 13.09
CA ALA A 103 0.66 -18.81 13.85
C ALA A 103 1.62 -17.62 13.69
N ARG A 104 2.94 -17.87 13.76
CA ARG A 104 3.96 -16.86 13.45
C ARG A 104 3.79 -16.33 12.03
N ARG A 105 3.69 -17.21 11.04
CA ARG A 105 3.53 -16.81 9.63
C ARG A 105 2.29 -15.93 9.41
N TYR A 106 1.15 -16.24 10.03
CA TYR A 106 -0.05 -15.41 9.91
C TYR A 106 0.10 -14.02 10.56
N ILE A 107 0.89 -13.89 11.63
CA ILE A 107 1.27 -12.58 12.18
C ILE A 107 2.17 -11.84 11.18
N SER A 108 3.25 -12.45 10.69
CA SER A 108 4.17 -11.84 9.73
C SER A 108 3.49 -11.43 8.40
N GLU A 109 2.51 -12.19 7.92
CA GLU A 109 1.70 -11.82 6.74
C GLU A 109 0.77 -10.61 7.00
N LYS A 110 0.39 -10.37 8.27
CA LYS A 110 -0.38 -9.17 8.67
C LYS A 110 0.52 -7.97 8.95
N GLU A 111 1.71 -8.19 9.53
CA GLU A 111 2.74 -7.17 9.69
C GLU A 111 3.19 -6.62 8.33
N ASP A 112 3.60 -7.49 7.39
CA ASP A 112 3.93 -7.09 6.01
C ASP A 112 2.76 -6.27 5.42
N TYR A 113 1.52 -6.80 5.45
CA TYR A 113 0.36 -6.11 4.87
C TYR A 113 0.13 -4.71 5.46
N THR A 114 0.18 -4.57 6.79
CA THR A 114 -0.05 -3.29 7.47
C THR A 114 1.14 -2.34 7.33
N GLY A 115 2.38 -2.82 7.24
CA GLY A 115 3.54 -1.96 6.99
C GLY A 115 3.62 -1.44 5.54
N PHE A 116 3.19 -2.25 4.56
CA PHE A 116 3.05 -1.80 3.18
C PHE A 116 1.88 -0.83 3.00
N ASN A 117 0.66 -1.23 3.40
CA ASN A 117 -0.56 -0.48 3.07
C ASN A 117 -1.03 0.53 4.13
N GLY A 118 -0.64 0.32 5.39
CA GLY A 118 -1.29 0.90 6.55
C GLY A 118 -2.57 0.15 6.94
N ASN A 119 -3.27 0.69 7.93
CA ASN A 119 -4.64 0.34 8.28
C ASN A 119 -5.42 1.63 8.58
N ARG A 120 -6.17 2.11 7.58
CA ARG A 120 -6.96 3.36 7.66
C ARG A 120 -8.00 3.34 8.80
N ALA A 121 -8.58 2.18 9.13
CA ALA A 121 -9.55 2.06 10.21
C ALA A 121 -8.92 2.23 11.60
N LEU A 122 -7.64 1.88 11.73
CA LEU A 122 -6.85 2.07 12.96
C LEU A 122 -5.92 3.30 12.88
N LYS A 123 -6.04 4.15 11.85
CA LYS A 123 -5.16 5.32 11.60
C LYS A 123 -3.65 5.01 11.58
N VAL A 124 -3.25 3.78 11.25
CA VAL A 124 -1.85 3.42 11.04
C VAL A 124 -1.51 3.68 9.57
N PRO A 125 -0.56 4.56 9.22
CA PRO A 125 -0.09 4.69 7.84
C PRO A 125 0.84 3.53 7.46
N GLY A 126 1.11 3.39 6.17
CA GLY A 126 2.07 2.42 5.64
C GLY A 126 2.91 3.04 4.54
N MET A 127 3.97 2.34 4.16
CA MET A 127 4.98 2.82 3.22
C MET A 127 4.41 3.26 1.86
N ILE A 128 3.35 2.61 1.37
CA ILE A 128 2.66 2.98 0.12
C ILE A 128 1.75 4.20 0.32
N THR A 129 1.09 4.30 1.49
CA THR A 129 0.15 5.40 1.80
C THR A 129 0.82 6.66 2.32
N SER A 130 2.12 6.60 2.62
CA SER A 130 2.99 7.72 3.03
C SER A 130 4.01 8.12 1.97
N ALA A 131 3.97 7.53 0.76
CA ALA A 131 4.90 7.88 -0.31
C ALA A 131 4.54 9.23 -0.94
N GLY A 132 5.54 10.09 -1.16
CA GLY A 132 5.38 11.40 -1.80
C GLY A 132 4.96 11.30 -3.26
N TYR A 133 5.53 10.35 -4.01
CA TYR A 133 5.24 10.16 -5.43
C TYR A 133 4.36 8.92 -5.67
N ASN A 134 3.14 9.14 -6.12
CA ASN A 134 2.22 8.10 -6.57
C ASN A 134 1.88 8.36 -8.05
N VAL A 135 2.53 7.62 -8.96
CA VAL A 135 2.53 7.94 -10.40
C VAL A 135 1.95 6.78 -11.20
N GLU A 136 1.00 7.07 -12.10
CA GLU A 136 0.47 6.05 -13.03
C GLU A 136 1.44 5.78 -14.19
N GLY A 137 1.56 4.51 -14.55
CA GLY A 137 2.48 4.03 -15.60
C GLY A 137 2.02 2.71 -16.24
N PRO A 138 2.60 2.35 -17.40
CA PRO A 138 2.20 1.16 -18.14
C PRO A 138 2.50 -0.12 -17.36
N ASN A 139 1.64 -1.13 -17.50
CA ASN A 139 1.82 -2.41 -16.82
C ASN A 139 2.94 -3.24 -17.46
N PHE A 140 3.82 -3.82 -16.64
CA PHE A 140 4.96 -4.61 -17.12
C PHE A 140 4.54 -5.92 -17.82
N ALA A 141 3.26 -6.33 -17.72
CA ALA A 141 2.69 -7.42 -18.53
C ALA A 141 2.30 -7.00 -19.96
N THR A 142 1.99 -5.73 -20.22
CA THR A 142 1.68 -5.21 -21.58
C THR A 142 2.91 -4.68 -22.30
N LEU A 143 3.99 -4.33 -21.58
CA LEU A 143 5.27 -3.98 -22.18
C LEU A 143 5.94 -5.18 -22.86
N THR A 144 6.05 -5.13 -24.19
CA THR A 144 6.70 -6.19 -24.99
C THR A 144 8.23 -6.19 -24.88
N ASN A 145 8.83 -5.04 -24.56
CA ASN A 145 10.27 -4.79 -24.68
C ASN A 145 10.89 -4.54 -23.30
N ALA A 146 11.98 -5.23 -22.96
CA ALA A 146 12.68 -5.03 -21.68
C ALA A 146 13.23 -3.60 -21.52
N THR A 147 13.58 -2.92 -22.63
CA THR A 147 13.98 -1.51 -22.63
C THR A 147 12.87 -0.56 -22.18
N ALA A 148 11.59 -0.88 -22.44
CA ALA A 148 10.47 -0.07 -21.97
C ALA A 148 10.26 -0.23 -20.45
N MET A 149 10.45 -1.45 -19.91
CA MET A 149 10.47 -1.68 -18.46
C MET A 149 11.63 -0.94 -17.79
N LEU A 150 12.83 -0.97 -18.38
CA LEU A 150 13.99 -0.23 -17.88
C LEU A 150 13.72 1.28 -17.83
N ASN A 151 13.07 1.85 -18.85
CA ASN A 151 12.75 3.28 -18.87
C ASN A 151 11.79 3.71 -17.75
N GLU A 152 10.76 2.91 -17.42
CA GLU A 152 9.82 3.22 -16.34
C GLU A 152 10.44 2.99 -14.94
N LEU A 153 11.34 2.01 -14.79
CA LEU A 153 12.15 1.86 -13.58
C LEU A 153 13.16 3.00 -13.39
N HIS A 154 13.77 3.46 -14.50
CA HIS A 154 14.67 4.61 -14.51
C HIS A 154 13.94 5.92 -14.19
N ARG A 155 12.69 6.09 -14.66
CA ARG A 155 11.82 7.21 -14.30
C ARG A 155 11.61 7.32 -12.79
N GLY A 156 11.31 6.21 -12.11
CA GLY A 156 11.17 6.19 -10.65
C GLY A 156 12.46 6.56 -9.92
N LYS A 157 13.60 6.01 -10.36
CA LYS A 157 14.94 6.36 -9.84
C LYS A 157 15.26 7.85 -10.03
N ALA A 158 15.08 8.38 -11.23
CA ALA A 158 15.39 9.78 -11.60
C ALA A 158 14.45 10.82 -10.96
N ILE A 159 13.31 10.40 -10.40
CA ILE A 159 12.44 11.28 -9.60
C ILE A 159 12.96 11.41 -8.16
N ILE A 160 13.37 10.31 -7.53
CA ILE A 160 13.95 10.31 -6.18
C ILE A 160 15.34 10.98 -6.17
N GLU A 161 16.18 10.66 -7.15
CA GLU A 161 17.56 11.15 -7.25
C GLU A 161 17.68 12.52 -7.92
N LYS A 162 16.54 13.18 -8.23
CA LYS A 162 16.46 14.46 -8.95
C LYS A 162 17.35 15.55 -8.33
N ASP A 163 17.40 15.59 -7.00
CA ASP A 163 18.06 16.64 -6.23
C ASP A 163 19.30 16.11 -5.44
N ASP A 164 19.75 14.87 -5.73
CA ASP A 164 20.88 14.13 -5.11
C ASP A 164 20.87 13.98 -3.57
N ILE A 165 19.77 14.40 -2.91
CA ILE A 165 19.54 14.21 -1.47
C ILE A 165 19.28 12.73 -1.14
N PHE A 166 18.32 12.11 -1.83
CA PHE A 166 17.90 10.72 -1.60
C PHE A 166 18.47 9.78 -2.67
N LYS A 167 18.78 8.53 -2.31
CA LYS A 167 19.39 7.54 -3.21
C LYS A 167 18.52 6.32 -3.35
N ALA A 168 18.02 6.07 -4.56
CA ALA A 168 17.08 5.01 -4.89
C ALA A 168 17.77 3.64 -4.90
N ARG A 169 18.16 3.15 -3.71
CA ARG A 169 18.96 1.94 -3.52
C ARG A 169 18.13 0.66 -3.57
N THR A 170 16.86 0.71 -3.21
CA THR A 170 16.02 -0.49 -3.08
C THR A 170 14.82 -0.45 -4.03
N LEU A 171 14.75 -1.44 -4.91
CA LEU A 171 13.64 -1.70 -5.82
C LEU A 171 12.82 -2.89 -5.31
N LEU A 172 11.51 -2.72 -5.21
CA LEU A 172 10.56 -3.77 -4.85
C LEU A 172 9.59 -4.02 -6.00
N LEU A 173 9.43 -5.29 -6.34
CA LEU A 173 8.58 -5.77 -7.43
C LEU A 173 7.54 -6.78 -6.93
N THR A 174 6.49 -7.03 -7.72
CA THR A 174 5.73 -8.27 -7.56
C THR A 174 6.62 -9.48 -7.94
N PRO A 175 6.32 -10.70 -7.46
CA PRO A 175 7.07 -11.89 -7.88
C PRO A 175 7.02 -12.18 -9.39
N GLU A 176 5.95 -11.74 -10.06
CA GLU A 176 5.79 -11.85 -11.51
C GLU A 176 6.67 -10.84 -12.24
N ASP A 177 6.68 -9.57 -11.81
CA ASP A 177 7.54 -8.53 -12.37
C ASP A 177 9.02 -8.88 -12.23
N ARG A 178 9.41 -9.43 -11.08
CA ARG A 178 10.77 -9.95 -10.88
C ARG A 178 11.11 -11.10 -11.83
N ALA A 179 10.15 -11.95 -12.18
CA ALA A 179 10.35 -12.98 -13.20
C ALA A 179 10.41 -12.39 -14.62
N ARG A 180 9.68 -11.30 -14.91
CA ARG A 180 9.77 -10.55 -16.18
C ARG A 180 11.16 -9.93 -16.39
N LEU A 181 11.88 -9.56 -15.31
CA LEU A 181 13.29 -9.13 -15.39
C LEU A 181 14.29 -10.22 -15.84
N LEU A 182 13.90 -11.50 -15.82
CA LEU A 182 14.72 -12.61 -16.30
C LEU A 182 14.61 -12.83 -17.83
N LYS A 183 13.91 -11.94 -18.54
CA LYS A 183 13.90 -11.91 -20.01
C LYS A 183 15.21 -11.29 -20.54
N PRO A 184 15.69 -11.73 -21.73
CA PRO A 184 16.77 -11.04 -22.46
C PRO A 184 16.46 -9.56 -22.68
N LEU A 185 17.50 -8.72 -22.70
CA LEU A 185 17.34 -7.28 -22.92
C LEU A 185 16.82 -6.95 -24.34
N ASN A 186 17.23 -7.73 -25.33
CA ASN A 186 16.73 -7.71 -26.71
C ASN A 186 17.07 -9.04 -27.43
N ASP A 187 16.54 -9.25 -28.64
CA ASP A 187 16.73 -10.50 -29.40
C ASP A 187 18.18 -10.80 -29.83
N TYR A 188 19.08 -9.81 -29.71
CA TYR A 188 20.51 -9.93 -30.08
C TYR A 188 21.43 -10.15 -28.88
N ASN A 189 20.95 -9.94 -27.65
CA ASN A 189 21.74 -10.02 -26.43
C ASN A 189 21.03 -10.84 -25.35
N SER A 190 21.57 -12.02 -25.08
CA SER A 190 21.03 -12.97 -24.10
C SER A 190 21.15 -12.53 -22.64
N ILE A 191 21.92 -11.47 -22.33
CA ILE A 191 22.00 -10.89 -20.98
C ILE A 191 20.59 -10.47 -20.55
N THR A 192 20.15 -11.00 -19.40
CA THR A 192 18.84 -10.65 -18.84
C THR A 192 18.86 -9.24 -18.24
N LEU A 193 17.71 -8.58 -18.19
CA LEU A 193 17.62 -7.25 -17.55
C LEU A 193 18.06 -7.28 -16.07
N PHE A 194 17.84 -8.39 -15.37
CA PHE A 194 18.33 -8.62 -14.01
C PHE A 194 19.86 -8.73 -13.90
N GLU A 195 20.52 -9.40 -14.85
CA GLU A 195 21.99 -9.45 -14.93
C GLU A 195 22.56 -8.09 -15.35
N TRP A 196 21.90 -7.39 -16.26
CA TRP A 196 22.28 -6.03 -16.67
C TRP A 196 22.27 -5.06 -15.47
N PHE A 197 21.23 -5.08 -14.63
CA PHE A 197 21.22 -4.27 -13.40
C PHE A 197 22.41 -4.57 -12.47
N LYS A 198 22.74 -5.85 -12.27
CA LYS A 198 23.89 -6.27 -11.45
C LYS A 198 25.24 -5.87 -12.06
N ALA A 199 25.39 -6.00 -13.37
CA ALA A 199 26.65 -5.75 -14.07
C ALA A 199 26.98 -4.25 -14.16
N ASN A 200 25.96 -3.39 -14.28
CA ASN A 200 26.16 -1.94 -14.39
C ASN A 200 26.24 -1.21 -13.04
N GLY A 201 25.78 -1.83 -11.94
CA GLY A 201 26.00 -1.38 -10.56
C GLY A 201 25.34 -0.05 -10.13
N LEU A 202 24.91 0.80 -11.06
CA LEU A 202 24.42 2.16 -10.81
C LEU A 202 22.96 2.27 -10.37
N TYR A 203 22.17 1.21 -10.56
CA TYR A 203 20.70 1.33 -10.54
C TYR A 203 20.09 1.07 -9.16
N PHE A 204 20.23 -0.15 -8.64
CA PHE A 204 19.64 -0.58 -7.36
C PHE A 204 20.57 -1.58 -6.67
N ASP A 205 20.92 -1.33 -5.41
CA ASP A 205 21.68 -2.27 -4.57
C ASP A 205 20.84 -3.52 -4.25
N ASN A 206 19.55 -3.31 -3.97
CA ASN A 206 18.63 -4.34 -3.49
C ASN A 206 17.41 -4.48 -4.39
N ILE A 207 17.32 -5.59 -5.13
CA ILE A 207 16.10 -5.95 -5.89
C ILE A 207 15.32 -7.02 -5.12
N LEU A 208 14.27 -6.58 -4.43
CA LEU A 208 13.40 -7.38 -3.57
C LEU A 208 12.05 -7.67 -4.25
N SER A 209 11.31 -8.65 -3.72
CA SER A 209 10.01 -9.05 -4.28
C SER A 209 8.97 -9.30 -3.20
N SER A 210 7.89 -8.51 -3.21
CA SER A 210 6.80 -8.59 -2.23
C SER A 210 5.47 -8.96 -2.87
N THR A 211 4.71 -9.79 -2.17
CA THR A 211 3.34 -10.18 -2.55
C THR A 211 2.31 -9.12 -2.19
N ALA A 212 2.64 -8.17 -1.30
CA ALA A 212 1.77 -7.05 -0.94
C ALA A 212 1.57 -6.07 -2.09
N LEU A 213 2.52 -5.97 -3.02
CA LEU A 213 2.47 -5.05 -4.17
C LEU A 213 1.51 -5.51 -5.29
N ARG A 214 0.97 -6.73 -5.22
CA ARG A 214 -0.08 -7.21 -6.14
C ARG A 214 -1.40 -6.47 -5.89
N LYS A 215 -2.15 -6.17 -6.95
CA LYS A 215 -3.51 -5.57 -6.88
C LYS A 215 -4.40 -6.14 -5.79
N GLU A 216 -4.39 -7.46 -5.63
CA GLU A 216 -5.29 -8.17 -4.71
C GLU A 216 -4.92 -7.98 -3.23
N ASN A 217 -3.71 -7.45 -2.95
CA ASN A 217 -3.13 -7.32 -1.61
C ASN A 217 -2.77 -5.87 -1.24
N ASN A 218 -3.19 -4.86 -2.02
CA ASN A 218 -2.95 -3.44 -1.69
C ASN A 218 -4.20 -2.56 -1.76
N VAL A 219 -4.11 -1.41 -1.08
CA VAL A 219 -5.19 -0.41 -0.98
C VAL A 219 -5.43 0.39 -2.27
N LEU A 220 -4.47 0.41 -3.19
CA LEU A 220 -4.56 1.13 -4.46
C LEU A 220 -5.25 0.30 -5.58
N ASN A 221 -5.51 -0.99 -5.34
CA ASN A 221 -6.21 -1.90 -6.25
C ASN A 221 -5.59 -1.99 -7.67
N ARG A 222 -4.27 -1.79 -7.75
CA ARG A 222 -3.43 -1.86 -8.95
C ARG A 222 -2.18 -2.68 -8.66
N ASP A 223 -1.50 -3.19 -9.68
CA ASP A 223 -0.17 -3.77 -9.47
C ASP A 223 0.84 -2.65 -9.26
N LEU A 224 1.72 -2.80 -8.27
CA LEU A 224 2.65 -1.75 -7.86
C LEU A 224 4.09 -2.21 -8.06
N PHE A 225 4.95 -1.27 -8.44
CA PHE A 225 6.37 -1.34 -8.10
C PHE A 225 6.72 -0.17 -7.17
N LEU A 226 7.74 -0.37 -6.35
CA LEU A 226 8.17 0.63 -5.36
C LEU A 226 9.67 0.83 -5.50
N VAL A 227 10.09 2.08 -5.62
CA VAL A 227 11.50 2.48 -5.54
C VAL A 227 11.64 3.34 -4.29
N LEU A 228 12.69 3.11 -3.50
CA LEU A 228 12.94 3.89 -2.29
C LEU A 228 14.43 3.96 -1.92
N ASP A 229 14.80 4.99 -1.16
CA ASP A 229 15.95 4.91 -0.27
C ASP A 229 15.57 4.09 0.98
N SER A 230 16.47 3.20 1.38
CA SER A 230 16.30 2.25 2.49
C SER A 230 17.07 2.64 3.75
N ASP A 231 17.73 3.81 3.74
CA ASP A 231 18.42 4.32 4.91
C ASP A 231 17.43 4.70 6.04
N PRO A 232 17.84 4.51 7.32
CA PRO A 232 16.97 4.73 8.48
C PRO A 232 16.63 6.20 8.73
N GLU A 233 17.31 7.12 8.04
CA GLU A 233 16.97 8.55 8.02
C GLU A 233 15.72 8.82 7.17
N VAL A 234 15.40 7.95 6.20
CA VAL A 234 14.20 8.04 5.36
C VAL A 234 13.07 7.14 5.87
N ILE A 235 13.37 5.89 6.25
CA ILE A 235 12.34 4.91 6.62
C ILE A 235 12.79 3.91 7.72
N GLU A 236 11.95 3.77 8.73
CA GLU A 236 12.09 2.76 9.79
C GLU A 236 10.76 2.03 10.10
N LEU A 237 10.84 0.95 10.86
CA LEU A 237 9.71 0.13 11.28
C LEU A 237 9.61 0.12 12.80
N ALA A 238 8.49 0.58 13.34
CA ALA A 238 8.27 0.56 14.77
C ALA A 238 7.80 -0.84 15.23
N VAL A 239 8.68 -1.63 15.82
CA VAL A 239 8.31 -2.92 16.45
C VAL A 239 8.44 -2.78 17.97
N LEU A 240 7.34 -2.41 18.61
CA LEU A 240 7.28 -2.18 20.07
C LEU A 240 7.43 -3.50 20.85
N LYS A 241 6.91 -4.60 20.30
CA LYS A 241 6.97 -5.92 20.93
C LYS A 241 7.00 -7.00 19.85
N ASP A 242 8.17 -7.57 19.60
CA ASP A 242 8.38 -8.68 18.67
C ASP A 242 7.53 -9.92 19.02
N ILE A 243 7.43 -10.88 18.09
CA ILE A 243 6.54 -12.04 18.17
C ILE A 243 6.81 -12.89 19.43
N THR A 244 5.86 -12.83 20.38
CA THR A 244 5.90 -13.53 21.66
C THR A 244 4.82 -14.60 21.77
N LEU A 245 5.21 -15.80 22.22
CA LEU A 245 4.28 -16.85 22.64
C LEU A 245 3.91 -16.63 24.12
N GLY A 246 2.61 -16.56 24.40
CA GLY A 246 2.06 -16.47 25.75
C GLY A 246 2.08 -17.81 26.49
N LYS A 247 1.77 -17.78 27.79
CA LYS A 247 1.69 -19.00 28.61
C LYS A 247 0.55 -19.92 28.12
N PRO A 248 0.72 -21.25 28.18
CA PRO A 248 -0.38 -22.18 27.94
C PRO A 248 -1.45 -22.02 29.03
N VAL A 249 -2.71 -22.07 28.61
CA VAL A 249 -3.89 -22.13 29.47
C VAL A 249 -4.71 -23.33 29.02
N THR A 250 -4.84 -24.32 29.89
CA THR A 250 -5.66 -25.52 29.64
C THR A 250 -7.07 -25.28 30.17
N ASP A 251 -8.04 -25.47 29.28
CA ASP A 251 -9.46 -25.33 29.56
C ASP A 251 -9.99 -26.56 30.33
N TYR A 252 -11.14 -26.46 30.99
CA TYR A 252 -11.76 -27.58 31.72
C TYR A 252 -12.19 -28.75 30.81
N THR A 253 -12.08 -28.55 29.49
CA THR A 253 -12.37 -29.49 28.41
C THR A 253 -11.14 -30.24 27.88
N GLY A 254 -9.97 -30.12 28.50
CA GLY A 254 -8.73 -30.75 27.99
C GLY A 254 -8.18 -30.08 26.73
N VAL A 255 -8.48 -28.78 26.55
CA VAL A 255 -8.02 -27.99 25.40
C VAL A 255 -6.99 -26.96 25.86
N THR A 256 -5.72 -27.23 25.55
CA THR A 256 -4.61 -26.31 25.84
C THR A 256 -4.51 -25.24 24.76
N LYS A 257 -4.60 -23.97 25.17
CA LYS A 257 -4.59 -22.78 24.30
C LYS A 257 -3.36 -21.93 24.63
N MET A 258 -2.64 -21.46 23.60
CA MET A 258 -1.58 -20.45 23.71
C MET A 258 -1.87 -19.29 22.74
N MET A 259 -1.73 -18.06 23.21
CA MET A 259 -1.80 -16.88 22.35
C MET A 259 -0.41 -16.55 21.79
N VAL A 260 -0.34 -16.13 20.53
CA VAL A 260 0.84 -15.50 19.94
C VAL A 260 0.51 -14.03 19.72
N THR A 261 1.38 -13.13 20.21
CA THR A 261 1.14 -11.68 20.20
C THR A 261 2.37 -10.91 19.73
N GLU A 262 2.12 -9.87 18.94
CA GLU A 262 3.10 -8.87 18.50
C GLU A 262 2.45 -7.49 18.59
N ARG A 263 3.24 -6.45 18.92
CA ARG A 263 2.81 -5.05 18.85
C ARG A 263 3.64 -4.32 17.81
N PHE A 264 2.98 -3.89 16.75
CA PHE A 264 3.56 -3.15 15.64
C PHE A 264 3.05 -1.72 15.65
N GLY A 265 3.94 -0.75 15.49
CA GLY A 265 3.62 0.67 15.45
C GLY A 265 3.31 1.20 14.05
N GLY A 266 3.52 0.40 13.01
CA GLY A 266 3.47 0.84 11.61
C GLY A 266 4.86 1.10 11.02
N SER A 267 4.87 1.48 9.75
CA SER A 267 6.05 2.05 9.11
C SER A 267 6.16 3.53 9.52
N ILE A 268 7.37 3.99 9.77
CA ILE A 268 7.74 5.39 9.99
C ILE A 268 8.42 5.86 8.71
N VAL A 269 7.86 6.87 8.05
CA VAL A 269 8.46 7.53 6.88
C VAL A 269 8.76 8.96 7.27
N TYR A 270 10.05 9.27 7.43
CA TYR A 270 10.54 10.60 7.80
C TYR A 270 10.53 11.56 6.61
N TYR A 271 10.92 11.06 5.43
CA TYR A 271 10.95 11.81 4.17
C TYR A 271 10.10 11.09 3.11
N PRO A 272 8.83 11.50 2.88
CA PRO A 272 7.96 10.93 1.85
C PRO A 272 8.54 10.95 0.44
N GLU A 273 9.36 11.95 0.11
CA GLU A 273 9.97 12.16 -1.21
C GLU A 273 11.00 11.08 -1.58
N GLY A 274 11.61 10.43 -0.57
CA GLY A 274 12.49 9.28 -0.77
C GLY A 274 11.79 8.01 -1.27
N ILE A 275 10.49 8.05 -1.57
CA ILE A 275 9.65 6.89 -1.93
C ILE A 275 8.78 7.18 -3.18
N TYR A 276 8.96 6.35 -4.21
CA TYR A 276 8.19 6.37 -5.47
C TYR A 276 7.35 5.10 -5.64
N VAL A 277 6.03 5.27 -5.69
CA VAL A 277 5.04 4.23 -6.02
C VAL A 277 4.69 4.34 -7.52
N GLY A 278 5.14 3.36 -8.29
CA GLY A 278 4.70 3.15 -9.67
C GLY A 278 3.41 2.35 -9.72
N MET A 279 2.30 3.03 -10.00
CA MET A 279 0.96 2.43 -10.14
C MET A 279 0.75 1.91 -11.56
N GLN A 280 0.89 0.60 -11.76
CA GLN A 280 0.68 -0.02 -13.06
C GLN A 280 -0.81 0.00 -13.46
N GLU A 281 -1.07 0.11 -14.76
CA GLU A 281 -2.41 -0.06 -15.35
C GLU A 281 -3.07 -1.39 -14.94
N VAL A 282 -4.40 -1.41 -14.87
CA VAL A 282 -5.16 -2.61 -14.52
C VAL A 282 -5.31 -3.51 -15.75
N VAL A 283 -4.60 -4.64 -15.74
CA VAL A 283 -4.59 -5.63 -16.82
C VAL A 283 -5.35 -6.90 -16.43
N ALA A 284 -5.92 -7.61 -17.41
CA ALA A 284 -6.61 -8.88 -17.19
C ALA A 284 -5.65 -9.96 -16.61
N PRO A 285 -6.11 -10.85 -15.71
CA PRO A 285 -5.24 -11.85 -15.06
C PRO A 285 -4.50 -12.78 -16.03
N GLU A 286 -5.10 -13.07 -17.18
CA GLU A 286 -4.52 -13.93 -18.22
C GLU A 286 -3.24 -13.33 -18.80
N LEU A 287 -3.22 -12.02 -19.08
CA LEU A 287 -2.07 -11.33 -19.66
C LEU A 287 -0.91 -11.20 -18.67
N ARG A 288 -1.19 -11.07 -17.37
CA ARG A 288 -0.16 -11.15 -16.31
C ARG A 288 0.61 -12.47 -16.40
N MET A 289 -0.09 -13.58 -16.61
CA MET A 289 0.52 -14.91 -16.75
C MET A 289 1.11 -15.15 -18.15
N ALA A 290 0.52 -14.60 -19.21
CA ALA A 290 1.05 -14.69 -20.58
C ALA A 290 2.46 -14.12 -20.70
N GLY A 291 2.83 -13.16 -19.85
CA GLY A 291 4.20 -12.65 -19.74
C GLY A 291 5.28 -13.72 -19.45
N LEU A 292 4.89 -14.93 -19.02
CA LEU A 292 5.77 -16.08 -18.74
C LEU A 292 5.71 -17.19 -19.81
N GLY A 293 4.88 -17.08 -20.86
CA GLY A 293 4.67 -18.17 -21.83
C GLY A 293 4.38 -17.69 -23.25
N ASN A 294 5.34 -17.97 -24.16
CA ASN A 294 5.28 -17.76 -25.61
C ASN A 294 4.91 -16.34 -26.09
N ALA A 295 5.93 -15.58 -26.49
CA ALA A 295 5.74 -14.62 -27.56
C ALA A 295 5.25 -15.35 -28.84
N LEU A 296 4.28 -14.75 -29.53
CA LEU A 296 3.92 -15.01 -30.93
C LEU A 296 3.75 -16.48 -31.36
N ARG A 297 2.52 -17.00 -31.20
CA ARG A 297 1.89 -17.74 -32.31
C ARG A 297 0.78 -16.89 -32.93
N LYS A 298 1.21 -15.98 -33.81
CA LYS A 298 0.31 -15.22 -34.69
C LYS A 298 -0.38 -16.19 -35.65
N VAL A 299 -1.62 -15.89 -36.03
CA VAL A 299 -2.42 -16.75 -36.93
C VAL A 299 -1.75 -16.86 -38.30
N MET A 300 -1.44 -18.09 -38.72
CA MET A 300 -1.16 -18.45 -40.11
C MET A 300 -1.74 -19.83 -40.42
N VAL A 301 -2.72 -19.86 -41.32
CA VAL A 301 -3.08 -21.03 -42.13
C VAL A 301 -3.05 -20.54 -43.57
N PRO A 302 -2.21 -21.11 -44.47
CA PRO A 302 -2.13 -20.67 -45.86
C PRO A 302 -3.40 -21.08 -46.61
N GLY A 303 -3.77 -20.27 -47.61
CA GLY A 303 -5.11 -20.31 -48.20
C GLY A 303 -5.44 -21.54 -49.04
N VAL A 304 -6.74 -21.80 -49.12
CA VAL A 304 -7.40 -22.38 -50.28
C VAL A 304 -8.40 -21.33 -50.76
N ASP A 305 -8.30 -20.95 -52.03
CA ASP A 305 -9.20 -19.99 -52.69
C ASP A 305 -10.10 -20.77 -53.65
N LEU A 306 -11.41 -20.47 -53.67
CA LEU A 306 -12.35 -20.91 -54.71
C LEU A 306 -13.66 -20.10 -54.63
N THR A 307 -14.22 -19.84 -55.81
CA THR A 307 -15.21 -18.79 -56.08
C THR A 307 -16.68 -19.23 -56.01
N GLU A 308 -17.59 -18.24 -56.08
CA GLU A 308 -19.05 -18.36 -56.28
C GLU A 308 -19.87 -18.85 -55.06
N THR A 309 -21.12 -18.41 -54.81
CA THR A 309 -22.11 -17.73 -55.68
C THR A 309 -22.95 -16.65 -54.92
N LYS A 310 -23.68 -15.83 -55.69
CA LYS A 310 -24.85 -15.00 -55.30
C LYS A 310 -25.99 -15.84 -54.64
N ALA A 311 -26.99 -15.35 -53.89
CA ALA A 311 -27.40 -14.05 -53.33
C ALA A 311 -28.61 -14.28 -52.36
N GLU A 312 -29.48 -13.35 -51.87
CA GLU A 312 -29.63 -11.87 -51.80
C GLU A 312 -30.68 -11.54 -50.66
N SER A 313 -30.99 -10.25 -50.42
CA SER A 313 -32.21 -9.71 -49.73
C SER A 313 -32.33 -9.59 -48.18
N LYS A 314 -33.17 -8.60 -47.80
CA LYS A 314 -33.71 -8.14 -46.50
C LYS A 314 -35.08 -7.47 -46.81
N PRO A 315 -35.94 -7.04 -45.86
CA PRO A 315 -36.27 -7.55 -44.51
C PRO A 315 -37.82 -7.69 -44.30
N ALA A 316 -38.32 -8.01 -43.11
CA ALA A 316 -39.75 -7.89 -42.77
C ALA A 316 -40.03 -7.54 -41.28
N LYS A 317 -41.20 -6.93 -41.00
CA LYS A 317 -41.71 -6.58 -39.65
C LYS A 317 -43.24 -6.77 -39.54
N SER A 318 -43.71 -7.57 -38.59
CA SER A 318 -45.04 -7.51 -37.92
C SER A 318 -45.02 -8.51 -36.73
N LYS A 319 -45.62 -8.34 -35.55
CA LYS A 319 -46.70 -7.50 -34.97
C LYS A 319 -48.12 -8.14 -34.99
N SER A 320 -48.48 -8.87 -33.93
CA SER A 320 -49.89 -9.09 -33.51
C SER A 320 -50.06 -9.45 -32.01
N THR A 321 -51.16 -8.94 -31.47
CA THR A 321 -51.87 -9.12 -30.18
C THR A 321 -52.68 -10.44 -30.11
N SER A 322 -53.33 -10.92 -29.02
CA SER A 322 -53.40 -10.63 -27.56
C SER A 322 -54.36 -11.63 -26.82
N GLN A 323 -54.54 -11.48 -25.48
CA GLN A 323 -55.70 -11.91 -24.64
C GLN A 323 -55.85 -13.41 -24.25
N ALA A 324 -56.47 -13.81 -23.11
CA ALA A 324 -56.94 -13.11 -21.88
C ALA A 324 -57.38 -14.06 -20.71
N LYS A 325 -57.73 -13.44 -19.55
CA LYS A 325 -58.70 -13.83 -18.48
C LYS A 325 -58.33 -14.81 -17.33
N GLY A 326 -58.61 -14.36 -16.09
CA GLY A 326 -59.46 -15.11 -15.14
C GLY A 326 -59.05 -15.17 -13.65
N GLU A 327 -59.66 -14.35 -12.77
CA GLU A 327 -59.70 -14.55 -11.29
C GLU A 327 -61.05 -15.19 -10.87
N PRO A 328 -61.23 -15.55 -9.57
CA PRO A 328 -61.94 -14.63 -8.66
C PRO A 328 -61.36 -14.54 -7.22
N ALA A 329 -61.96 -13.68 -6.38
CA ALA A 329 -61.42 -13.20 -5.08
C ALA A 329 -62.33 -13.50 -3.85
N LEU A 330 -62.20 -12.69 -2.77
CA LEU A 330 -62.83 -12.69 -1.42
C LEU A 330 -61.92 -13.25 -0.29
N SER A 331 -61.93 -12.76 0.97
CA SER A 331 -62.78 -11.73 1.64
C SER A 331 -62.08 -10.93 2.76
N GLU A 332 -62.32 -9.61 2.78
CA GLU A 332 -62.70 -8.73 3.92
C GLU A 332 -61.93 -8.57 5.26
N ASN A 333 -62.06 -7.33 5.78
CA ASN A 333 -62.19 -6.87 7.19
C ASN A 333 -60.97 -6.55 8.10
N SER A 334 -60.58 -5.26 8.03
CA SER A 334 -60.91 -4.20 9.02
C SER A 334 -60.02 -3.92 10.25
N LEU A 335 -59.57 -2.66 10.35
CA LEU A 335 -59.48 -1.76 11.54
C LEU A 335 -58.56 -2.17 12.73
N SER A 336 -57.93 -1.27 13.51
CA SER A 336 -57.59 0.15 13.31
C SER A 336 -56.55 0.63 14.37
N VAL A 337 -55.76 1.64 14.03
CA VAL A 337 -54.84 2.45 14.91
C VAL A 337 -55.63 3.47 15.79
N PRO A 338 -55.04 4.34 16.66
CA PRO A 338 -53.65 4.52 17.18
C PRO A 338 -53.58 4.81 18.72
N SER A 339 -52.54 5.55 19.17
CA SER A 339 -52.47 6.49 20.34
C SER A 339 -51.85 5.96 21.67
N GLN A 340 -51.13 6.77 22.49
CA GLN A 340 -50.62 8.15 22.32
C GLN A 340 -49.45 8.48 23.30
N ASN A 341 -48.83 9.67 23.14
CA ASN A 341 -47.92 10.30 24.11
C ASN A 341 -48.62 10.73 25.41
N VAL A 342 -47.83 10.95 26.47
CA VAL A 342 -48.03 12.01 27.48
C VAL A 342 -46.68 12.71 27.74
N THR A 343 -46.71 13.99 28.15
CA THR A 343 -45.57 14.93 28.16
C THR A 343 -45.36 15.58 29.55
N GLU A 344 -44.34 16.46 29.67
CA GLU A 344 -44.24 17.61 30.62
C GLU A 344 -43.96 17.30 32.11
N SER A 345 -43.40 18.21 32.95
CA SER A 345 -42.61 19.47 32.82
C SER A 345 -42.03 19.83 34.24
N GLU A 346 -41.36 20.94 34.61
CA GLU A 346 -40.84 22.21 34.03
C GLU A 346 -39.80 22.82 35.04
N THR A 347 -39.14 23.95 34.70
CA THR A 347 -38.47 24.98 35.54
C THR A 347 -37.03 24.75 36.09
N ALA A 348 -36.19 25.78 36.30
CA ALA A 348 -36.07 27.13 35.69
C ALA A 348 -34.79 27.91 36.19
N LYS A 349 -34.30 28.87 35.36
CA LYS A 349 -33.46 30.06 35.73
C LYS A 349 -31.97 29.79 36.14
N ARG A 350 -31.01 30.73 36.03
CA ARG A 350 -31.08 32.21 35.84
C ARG A 350 -29.81 32.88 35.20
N GLU A 351 -30.02 34.03 34.52
CA GLU A 351 -29.16 35.24 34.32
C GLU A 351 -27.73 35.24 33.68
N GLU A 352 -27.64 35.83 32.47
CA GLU A 352 -26.91 37.08 32.07
C GLU A 352 -25.49 37.43 32.61
N THR A 353 -24.55 38.06 31.87
CA THR A 353 -24.69 39.28 31.01
C THR A 353 -23.45 39.57 30.11
N SER A 354 -23.55 40.57 29.20
CA SER A 354 -22.48 41.35 28.48
C SER A 354 -21.51 40.59 27.53
N LYS A 355 -21.37 40.94 26.22
CA LYS A 355 -21.09 42.22 25.49
C LYS A 355 -19.59 42.59 25.43
N GLU A 356 -19.03 42.64 24.22
CA GLU A 356 -18.68 43.93 23.59
C GLU A 356 -18.71 43.86 22.05
N LYS A 357 -18.64 45.02 21.38
CA LYS A 357 -18.54 45.20 19.92
C LYS A 357 -17.24 45.95 19.60
N SER A 358 -16.61 45.61 18.48
CA SER A 358 -15.92 46.62 17.66
C SER A 358 -16.08 46.29 16.17
N LYS A 359 -16.52 47.28 15.39
CA LYS A 359 -16.74 47.18 13.94
C LYS A 359 -16.30 48.50 13.30
N SER A 360 -15.20 48.48 12.55
CA SER A 360 -14.61 49.67 11.94
C SER A 360 -14.35 49.47 10.44
N THR A 361 -15.37 49.72 9.63
CA THR A 361 -15.25 49.81 8.16
C THR A 361 -15.02 51.25 7.71
N SER A 362 -13.82 51.54 7.21
CA SER A 362 -13.52 52.49 6.12
C SER A 362 -12.00 52.43 5.85
N SER A 363 -11.48 52.72 4.66
CA SER A 363 -12.04 53.48 3.53
C SER A 363 -11.60 52.91 2.17
N LYS A 364 -12.28 53.32 1.10
CA LYS A 364 -11.74 53.21 -0.28
C LYS A 364 -10.76 54.35 -0.53
N ASN A 365 -9.82 54.14 -1.45
CA ASN A 365 -9.49 55.16 -2.45
C ASN A 365 -8.89 54.51 -3.70
N ASN A 366 -9.51 54.75 -4.85
CA ASN A 366 -8.88 54.54 -6.14
C ASN A 366 -8.24 55.87 -6.55
N VAL A 367 -6.97 55.84 -6.93
CA VAL A 367 -6.45 56.74 -7.97
C VAL A 367 -5.61 55.88 -8.90
N ALA A 368 -6.00 55.84 -10.16
CA ALA A 368 -5.11 55.52 -11.25
C ALA A 368 -4.95 56.81 -12.05
N ASP A 369 -3.71 57.26 -12.24
CA ASP A 369 -3.36 58.07 -13.40
C ASP A 369 -1.89 57.83 -13.77
N ALA A 370 -1.47 58.31 -14.93
CA ALA A 370 -0.40 57.69 -15.70
C ALA A 370 0.85 58.58 -15.94
N SER A 371 1.87 57.90 -16.49
CA SER A 371 2.69 58.36 -17.63
C SER A 371 4.11 58.90 -17.40
N GLN A 372 4.93 58.63 -18.44
CA GLN A 372 6.10 59.37 -18.94
C GLN A 372 7.46 59.37 -18.19
N SER A 373 8.30 58.40 -18.58
CA SER A 373 9.56 58.58 -19.36
C SER A 373 10.53 59.75 -19.05
N GLY A 374 11.83 59.45 -18.93
CA GLY A 374 12.90 60.45 -19.04
C GLY A 374 14.35 59.94 -18.91
N THR A 375 14.96 59.57 -20.04
CA THR A 375 16.40 59.76 -20.43
C THR A 375 17.56 59.65 -19.41
N ASP A 376 18.39 58.63 -19.64
CA ASP A 376 19.83 58.70 -20.02
C ASP A 376 20.99 59.13 -19.07
N ALA A 377 22.12 58.43 -19.31
CA ALA A 377 23.54 58.80 -19.17
C ALA A 377 24.14 59.06 -17.76
N GLN A 378 25.07 58.19 -17.34
CA GLN A 378 26.45 58.16 -17.89
C GLN A 378 26.99 56.71 -17.97
#